data_AF-A0A7K2QN12-F1
#
_entry.id   AF-A0A7K2QN12-F1
#
_cell.length_a   1.000
_cell.length_b   1.000
_cell.length_c   1.000
_cell.angle_alpha   90.00
_cell.angle_beta   90.00
_cell.angle_gamma   90.00
#
_symmetry.space_group_name_H-M   'P 1'
#
loop_
_entity.id
_entity.type
_entity.pdbx_description
1 polymer ?
#
loop_
_entity_poly.entity_id
_entity_poly.type
_entity_poly.pdbx_seq_one_letter_code
_entity_poly.pdbx_strand_id
1 'polypeptide(L)'
;AVLFEGYVLYPYRASAAKNRLRWQFGVLVPPAWGPAQGEHTFQRTEVVMEPRGAATLAVELRFLHAQRRTVEELRPDGSFAAVAELHLPDRVLVPWDEGTEERVEMSVPVAELEAGEVTLPFVRPAREETEPVLGADGEEVGRLVRRTERADGVLRLRAEQLDVPYRAFKLTAVVENTSDWTPGADLAGGADRDAALPRSLVAAHLLLGLSAGSFLSMTDPPEWARASVATCANRHTWPVLAGEPGSSDIVLSSP
;
A
#
# COMPACT_ATOMS: atom_id res chain seq x y z
N ALA A 1 -16.17 -0.84 2.82
CA ALA A 1 -14.82 -1.43 2.87
C ALA A 1 -14.05 -0.74 3.99
N VAL A 2 -13.31 -1.49 4.80
CA VAL A 2 -12.46 -0.95 5.87
C VAL A 2 -11.02 -1.05 5.39
N LEU A 3 -10.28 0.07 5.41
CA LEU A 3 -8.87 0.08 5.02
C LEU A 3 -8.08 -0.85 5.94
N PHE A 4 -7.24 -1.69 5.33
CA PHE A 4 -6.33 -2.60 6.05
C PHE A 4 -7.03 -3.60 6.98
N GLU A 5 -8.29 -3.96 6.73
CA GLU A 5 -8.98 -4.98 7.52
C GLU A 5 -8.20 -6.31 7.48
N GLY A 6 -7.90 -6.87 8.66
CA GLY A 6 -7.07 -8.07 8.79
C GLY A 6 -5.56 -7.81 8.91
N TYR A 7 -5.12 -6.54 8.83
CA TYR A 7 -3.73 -6.14 9.07
C TYR A 7 -3.55 -5.55 10.47
N VAL A 8 -2.43 -5.88 11.11
CA VAL A 8 -2.11 -5.41 12.46
C VAL A 8 -1.43 -4.04 12.35
N LEU A 9 -2.13 -2.97 12.68
CA LEU A 9 -1.62 -1.59 12.55
C LEU A 9 -0.83 -1.07 13.76
N TYR A 10 -1.01 -1.59 14.99
CA TYR A 10 -0.12 -1.39 16.17
C TYR A 10 -0.68 -2.09 17.44
N PRO A 11 0.10 -2.20 18.55
CA PRO A 11 0.68 -3.46 18.99
C PRO A 11 -0.37 -4.49 19.47
N TYR A 12 -0.49 -5.59 18.71
CA TYR A 12 -1.08 -6.83 19.19
C TYR A 12 0.03 -7.77 19.70
N ARG A 13 -0.29 -8.64 20.67
CA ARG A 13 0.65 -9.59 21.26
C ARG A 13 1.29 -10.47 20.18
N ALA A 14 2.63 -10.51 20.14
CA ALA A 14 3.42 -11.32 19.21
C ALA A 14 3.03 -12.81 19.21
N SER A 15 2.51 -13.32 20.33
CA SER A 15 2.10 -14.72 20.51
C SER A 15 0.73 -15.09 19.94
N ALA A 16 -0.06 -14.16 19.39
CA ALA A 16 -1.38 -14.47 18.85
C ALA A 16 -1.26 -15.33 17.57
N ALA A 17 -1.82 -16.54 17.58
CA ALA A 17 -1.77 -17.47 16.44
C ALA A 17 -2.37 -16.89 15.13
N LYS A 18 -3.27 -15.90 15.25
CA LYS A 18 -3.84 -15.14 14.12
C LYS A 18 -2.79 -14.32 13.35
N ASN A 19 -1.62 -14.08 13.94
CA ASN A 19 -0.56 -13.27 13.36
C ASN A 19 0.49 -14.09 12.58
N ARG A 20 0.25 -15.38 12.29
CA ARG A 20 1.22 -16.26 11.60
C ARG A 20 1.12 -16.23 10.07
N LEU A 21 -0.01 -15.78 9.52
CA LEU A 21 -0.24 -15.60 8.08
C LEU A 21 -0.51 -14.11 7.83
N ARG A 22 0.55 -13.32 7.75
CA ARG A 22 0.48 -11.87 7.58
C ARG A 22 0.59 -11.50 6.11
N TRP A 23 -0.01 -10.37 5.76
CA TRP A 23 0.24 -9.71 4.48
C TRP A 23 -0.08 -10.59 3.26
N GLN A 24 -1.30 -11.11 3.25
CA GLN A 24 -1.75 -12.08 2.25
C GLN A 24 -2.42 -11.44 1.02
N PHE A 25 -2.94 -10.21 1.14
CA PHE A 25 -3.81 -9.61 0.13
C PHE A 25 -3.29 -8.26 -0.35
N GLY A 26 -3.32 -8.03 -1.66
CA GLY A 26 -2.93 -6.75 -2.26
C GLY A 26 -1.47 -6.38 -2.06
N VAL A 27 -0.59 -7.37 -1.98
CA VAL A 27 0.86 -7.12 -1.92
C VAL A 27 1.38 -6.95 -3.34
N LEU A 28 1.97 -5.79 -3.62
CA LEU A 28 2.68 -5.54 -4.87
C LEU A 28 4.19 -5.68 -4.62
N VAL A 29 4.74 -6.80 -5.06
CA VAL A 29 6.12 -7.22 -4.73
C VAL A 29 7.12 -6.74 -5.79
N PRO A 30 8.43 -6.73 -5.49
CA PRO A 30 9.44 -6.35 -6.47
C PRO A 30 9.40 -7.19 -7.77
N PRO A 31 9.56 -6.56 -8.95
CA PRO A 31 9.37 -7.21 -10.25
C PRO A 31 10.37 -8.31 -10.56
N ALA A 32 11.59 -8.26 -10.01
CA ALA A 32 12.58 -9.31 -10.21
C ALA A 32 12.26 -10.62 -9.46
N TRP A 33 11.30 -10.59 -8.51
CA TRP A 33 10.95 -11.74 -7.68
C TRP A 33 9.51 -12.23 -7.91
N GLY A 34 8.54 -11.32 -8.01
CA GLY A 34 7.11 -11.66 -8.03
C GLY A 34 6.67 -12.71 -9.05
N PRO A 35 7.00 -12.59 -10.35
CA PRO A 35 6.55 -13.53 -11.38
C PRO A 35 6.97 -14.98 -11.13
N ALA A 36 8.15 -15.20 -10.52
CA ALA A 36 8.65 -16.54 -10.21
C ALA A 36 7.84 -17.22 -9.08
N GLN A 37 7.17 -16.43 -8.24
CA GLN A 37 6.41 -16.89 -7.07
C GLN A 37 4.90 -16.80 -7.27
N GLY A 38 4.44 -16.39 -8.45
CA GLY A 38 3.01 -16.18 -8.73
C GLY A 38 2.42 -14.97 -8.01
N GLU A 39 3.26 -14.05 -7.53
CA GLU A 39 2.83 -12.81 -6.88
C GLU A 39 2.75 -11.64 -7.84
N HIS A 40 1.92 -10.67 -7.48
CA HIS A 40 1.59 -9.54 -8.33
C HIS A 40 2.57 -8.39 -8.10
N THR A 41 2.99 -7.74 -9.17
CA THR A 41 3.87 -6.56 -9.12
C THR A 41 3.10 -5.27 -9.31
N PHE A 42 1.82 -5.36 -9.70
CA PHE A 42 0.95 -4.23 -9.97
C PHE A 42 -0.52 -4.55 -9.64
N GLN A 43 -1.33 -3.50 -9.49
CA GLN A 43 -2.79 -3.56 -9.56
C GLN A 43 -3.31 -2.58 -10.61
N ARG A 44 -4.49 -2.87 -11.16
CA ARG A 44 -5.17 -2.02 -12.14
C ARG A 44 -6.61 -1.78 -11.72
N THR A 45 -6.96 -0.51 -11.57
CA THR A 45 -8.32 -0.03 -11.33
C THR A 45 -8.87 0.60 -12.60
N GLU A 46 -10.06 0.17 -13.02
CA GLU A 46 -10.84 0.80 -14.09
C GLU A 46 -12.23 1.13 -13.59
N VAL A 47 -12.60 2.40 -13.75
CA VAL A 47 -13.91 2.94 -13.36
C VAL A 47 -14.43 3.91 -14.41
N VAL A 48 -15.73 4.13 -14.43
CA VAL A 48 -16.36 5.15 -15.27
C VAL A 48 -16.61 6.41 -14.45
N MET A 49 -16.31 7.57 -15.01
CA MET A 49 -16.49 8.87 -14.37
C MET A 49 -17.18 9.89 -15.28
N GLU A 50 -17.96 10.78 -14.69
CA GLU A 50 -18.70 11.89 -15.30
C GLU A 50 -18.24 13.24 -14.70
N PRO A 51 -17.04 13.73 -15.07
CA PRO A 51 -16.50 14.97 -14.56
C PRO A 51 -17.29 16.19 -15.06
N ARG A 52 -17.49 17.19 -14.20
CA ARG A 52 -18.21 18.44 -14.51
C ARG A 52 -17.28 19.64 -14.58
N GLY A 53 -17.38 20.42 -15.65
CA GLY A 53 -16.55 21.62 -15.85
C GLY A 53 -15.05 21.30 -15.81
N ALA A 54 -14.27 22.20 -15.23
CA ALA A 54 -12.83 22.04 -15.01
C ALA A 54 -12.54 21.18 -13.75
N ALA A 55 -13.07 19.95 -13.74
CA ALA A 55 -12.86 19.01 -12.64
C ALA A 55 -11.39 18.58 -12.52
N THR A 56 -10.99 18.29 -11.29
CA THR A 56 -9.69 17.72 -10.93
C THR A 56 -9.91 16.34 -10.31
N LEU A 57 -9.08 15.37 -10.68
CA LEU A 57 -9.01 14.05 -10.07
C LEU A 57 -7.95 14.08 -8.97
N ALA A 58 -8.38 13.95 -7.72
CA ALA A 58 -7.51 13.64 -6.59
C ALA A 58 -7.30 12.13 -6.52
N VAL A 59 -6.05 11.70 -6.35
CA VAL A 59 -5.68 10.29 -6.20
C VAL A 59 -4.78 10.14 -4.99
N GLU A 60 -5.13 9.20 -4.12
CA GLU A 60 -4.34 8.85 -2.95
C GLU A 60 -4.13 7.34 -2.91
N LEU A 61 -2.88 6.93 -3.09
CA LEU A 61 -2.44 5.56 -2.85
C LEU A 61 -2.06 5.43 -1.38
N ARG A 62 -2.67 4.49 -0.67
CA ARG A 62 -2.28 4.06 0.68
C ARG A 62 -1.78 2.64 0.66
N PHE A 63 -0.67 2.37 1.33
CA PHE A 63 -0.16 1.01 1.51
C PHE A 63 0.55 0.88 2.84
N LEU A 64 0.75 -0.35 3.30
CA LEU A 64 1.60 -0.65 4.43
C LEU A 64 3.03 -0.90 3.94
N HIS A 65 3.98 -0.27 4.59
CA HIS A 65 5.40 -0.50 4.43
C HIS A 65 5.87 -1.35 5.62
N ALA A 66 6.32 -2.57 5.32
CA ALA A 66 6.83 -3.48 6.34
C ALA A 66 8.10 -2.89 6.97
N GLN A 67 8.07 -2.80 8.30
CA GLN A 67 9.11 -2.22 9.12
C GLN A 67 9.62 -3.29 10.10
N ARG A 68 10.89 -3.66 9.98
CA ARG A 68 11.54 -4.61 10.86
C ARG A 68 11.88 -3.93 12.18
N ARG A 69 11.27 -4.35 13.29
CA ARG A 69 11.68 -3.93 14.65
C ARG A 69 12.56 -5.00 15.28
N THR A 70 13.82 -4.68 15.51
CA THR A 70 14.75 -5.49 16.32
C THR A 70 14.89 -4.91 17.72
N VAL A 71 15.29 -5.77 18.65
CA VAL A 71 15.58 -5.39 20.04
C VAL A 71 17.08 -5.57 20.23
N GLU A 72 17.75 -4.54 20.76
CA GLU A 72 19.17 -4.58 21.05
C GLU A 72 19.40 -4.33 22.55
N GLU A 73 20.23 -5.14 23.18
CA GLU A 73 20.66 -4.99 24.58
C GLU A 73 21.91 -4.12 24.66
N LEU A 74 21.99 -3.24 25.67
CA LEU A 74 23.21 -2.49 25.98
C LEU A 74 24.20 -3.41 26.71
N ARG A 75 25.36 -3.63 26.12
CA ARG A 75 26.42 -4.44 26.70
C ARG A 75 27.29 -3.64 27.69
N PRO A 76 28.03 -4.31 28.59
CA PRO A 76 28.93 -3.65 29.54
C PRO A 76 30.05 -2.80 28.91
N ASP A 77 30.40 -3.06 27.64
CA ASP A 77 31.37 -2.29 26.88
C ASP A 77 30.78 -1.03 26.21
N GLY A 78 29.48 -0.76 26.43
CA GLY A 78 28.74 0.34 25.84
C GLY A 78 28.23 0.08 24.42
N SER A 79 28.45 -1.11 23.86
CA SER A 79 27.94 -1.50 22.56
C SER A 79 26.50 -2.02 22.63
N PHE A 80 25.77 -1.94 21.51
CA PHE A 80 24.43 -2.52 21.40
C PHE A 80 24.47 -3.82 20.61
N ALA A 81 23.62 -4.77 21.01
CA ALA A 81 23.61 -6.10 20.44
C ALA A 81 22.21 -6.65 20.23
N ALA A 82 21.89 -7.10 19.02
CA ALA A 82 20.61 -7.74 18.76
C ALA A 82 20.39 -8.96 19.67
N VAL A 83 19.24 -9.00 20.32
CA VAL A 83 18.79 -10.10 21.19
C VAL A 83 17.42 -10.61 20.75
N ALA A 84 17.16 -11.89 21.02
CA ALA A 84 15.86 -12.51 20.73
C ALA A 84 14.77 -12.02 21.71
N GLU A 85 15.15 -11.77 22.95
CA GLU A 85 14.29 -11.29 24.04
C GLU A 85 15.09 -10.32 24.89
N LEU A 86 14.51 -9.17 25.24
CA LEU A 86 15.01 -8.27 26.28
C LEU A 86 13.99 -8.27 27.42
N HIS A 87 14.40 -8.82 28.57
CA HIS A 87 13.55 -8.93 29.74
C HIS A 87 13.63 -7.65 30.56
N LEU A 88 12.49 -6.99 30.71
CA LEU A 88 12.29 -5.87 31.62
C LEU A 88 11.45 -6.34 32.82
N PRO A 89 11.46 -5.62 33.96
CA PRO A 89 10.68 -6.01 35.13
C PRO A 89 9.16 -6.14 34.86
N ASP A 90 8.62 -5.35 33.93
CA ASP A 90 7.19 -5.26 33.62
C ASP A 90 6.77 -5.99 32.33
N ARG A 91 7.72 -6.27 31.43
CA ARG A 91 7.44 -6.82 30.09
C ARG A 91 8.66 -7.52 29.47
N VAL A 92 8.42 -8.32 28.44
CA VAL A 92 9.49 -8.86 27.58
C VAL A 92 9.35 -8.24 26.20
N LEU A 93 10.43 -7.64 25.70
CA LEU A 93 10.49 -7.10 24.35
C LEU A 93 11.05 -8.17 23.40
N VAL A 94 10.36 -8.39 22.28
CA VAL A 94 10.77 -9.31 21.21
C VAL A 94 10.84 -8.59 19.87
N PRO A 95 11.78 -8.98 18.97
CA PRO A 95 11.78 -8.54 17.59
C PRO A 95 10.49 -8.95 16.87
N TRP A 96 9.95 -8.06 16.03
CA TRP A 96 8.81 -8.38 15.17
C TRP A 96 8.72 -7.38 14.02
N ASP A 97 7.91 -7.69 13.01
CA ASP A 97 7.68 -6.77 11.90
C ASP A 97 6.36 -6.01 12.07
N GLU A 98 6.45 -4.70 11.87
CA GLU A 98 5.39 -3.70 11.95
C GLU A 98 4.91 -3.35 10.53
N GLY A 99 3.66 -2.90 10.40
CA GLY A 99 3.17 -2.26 9.18
C GLY A 99 3.00 -0.78 9.44
N THR A 100 3.79 0.05 8.76
CA THR A 100 3.64 1.52 8.83
C THR A 100 2.87 2.01 7.61
N GLU A 101 1.90 2.89 7.78
CA GLU A 101 1.13 3.42 6.65
C GLU A 101 1.95 4.42 5.85
N GLU A 102 1.97 4.25 4.54
CA GLU A 102 2.54 5.17 3.57
C GLU A 102 1.46 5.72 2.64
N ARG A 103 1.61 6.99 2.25
CA ARG A 103 0.67 7.72 1.39
C ARG A 103 1.38 8.35 0.22
N VAL A 104 0.85 8.20 -0.99
CA VAL A 104 1.29 8.89 -2.21
C VAL A 104 0.08 9.62 -2.77
N GLU A 105 0.19 10.94 -2.90
CA GLU A 105 -0.91 11.81 -3.31
C GLU A 105 -0.58 12.49 -4.65
N MET A 106 -1.57 12.60 -5.52
CA MET A 106 -1.51 13.42 -6.72
C MET A 106 -2.86 14.03 -7.04
N SER A 107 -2.82 15.18 -7.73
CA SER A 107 -4.01 15.90 -8.16
C SER A 107 -3.81 16.29 -9.61
N VAL A 108 -4.72 15.88 -10.49
CA VAL A 108 -4.58 16.01 -11.94
C VAL A 108 -5.85 16.62 -12.54
N PRO A 109 -5.78 17.75 -13.26
CA PRO A 109 -6.91 18.23 -14.04
C PRO A 109 -7.38 17.17 -15.03
N VAL A 110 -8.70 16.93 -15.12
CA VAL A 110 -9.23 15.90 -16.03
C VAL A 110 -8.81 16.16 -17.47
N ALA A 111 -8.69 17.43 -17.88
CA ALA A 111 -8.22 17.80 -19.22
C ALA A 111 -6.80 17.29 -19.54
N GLU A 112 -5.92 17.11 -18.55
CA GLU A 112 -4.59 16.54 -18.76
C GLU A 112 -4.68 15.02 -19.01
N LEU A 113 -5.58 14.33 -18.31
CA LEU A 113 -5.84 12.89 -18.52
C LEU A 113 -6.49 12.60 -19.88
N GLU A 114 -7.25 13.56 -20.42
CA GLU A 114 -7.80 13.50 -21.78
C GLU A 114 -6.71 13.66 -22.85
N ALA A 115 -5.70 14.51 -22.56
CA ALA A 115 -4.60 14.75 -23.48
C ALA A 115 -3.60 13.57 -23.54
N GLY A 116 -3.49 12.79 -22.48
CA GLY A 116 -2.63 11.61 -22.45
C GLY A 116 -2.50 10.95 -21.08
N GLU A 117 -1.58 9.99 -21.01
CA GLU A 117 -1.25 9.33 -19.75
C GLU A 117 -0.44 10.28 -18.84
N VAL A 118 -0.82 10.33 -17.57
CA VAL A 118 -0.09 11.05 -16.52
C VAL A 118 0.57 10.04 -15.60
N THR A 119 1.87 10.20 -15.37
CA THR A 119 2.69 9.27 -14.59
C THR A 119 3.32 9.99 -13.40
N LEU A 120 3.16 9.41 -12.20
CA LEU A 120 3.85 9.83 -10.99
C LEU A 120 4.75 8.68 -10.47
N PRO A 121 6.08 8.76 -10.65
CA PRO A 121 7.00 7.90 -9.91
C PRO A 121 7.06 8.34 -8.45
N PHE A 122 7.24 7.39 -7.53
CA PHE A 122 7.46 7.68 -6.12
C PHE A 122 8.52 6.75 -5.51
N VAL A 123 9.20 7.25 -4.47
CA VAL A 123 10.22 6.54 -3.73
C VAL A 123 9.91 6.62 -2.25
N ARG A 124 10.02 5.50 -1.54
CA ARG A 124 10.12 5.43 -0.09
C ARG A 124 11.54 5.02 0.27
N PRO A 125 12.37 5.95 0.81
CA PRO A 125 13.74 5.62 1.12
C PRO A 125 13.81 4.61 2.28
N ALA A 126 14.92 3.89 2.35
CA ALA A 126 15.23 3.12 3.55
C ALA A 126 15.33 4.09 4.75
N ARG A 127 14.79 3.68 5.89
CA ARG A 127 14.81 4.46 7.13
C ARG A 127 15.22 3.57 8.28
N GLU A 128 15.96 4.14 9.22
CA GLU A 128 16.30 3.51 10.48
C GLU A 128 15.98 4.49 11.61
N GLU A 129 15.22 4.03 12.59
CA GLU A 129 14.88 4.79 13.79
C GLU A 129 15.26 3.97 15.02
N THR A 130 15.79 4.65 16.03
CA THR A 130 16.21 4.04 17.30
C THR A 130 15.47 4.69 18.45
N GLU A 131 14.93 3.87 19.35
CA GLU A 131 14.24 4.29 20.57
C GLU A 131 14.94 3.64 21.77
N PRO A 132 15.46 4.42 22.74
CA PRO A 132 16.11 3.85 23.91
C PRO A 132 15.10 3.10 24.78
N VAL A 133 15.54 1.97 25.33
CA VAL A 133 14.79 1.17 26.30
C VAL A 133 15.39 1.45 27.67
N LEU A 134 14.56 2.02 28.54
CA LEU A 134 14.95 2.35 29.91
C LEU A 134 14.55 1.23 30.88
N GLY A 135 15.43 0.96 31.84
CA GLY A 135 15.20 0.10 33.00
C GLY A 135 14.38 0.80 34.07
N ALA A 136 14.26 0.14 35.24
CA ALA A 136 13.40 0.61 36.32
C ALA A 136 13.89 1.92 36.95
N ASP A 137 15.20 2.14 36.95
CA ASP A 137 15.85 3.31 37.57
C ASP A 137 16.10 4.43 36.55
N GLY A 138 15.57 4.30 35.32
CA GLY A 138 15.70 5.26 34.23
C GLY A 138 17.01 5.16 33.44
N GLU A 139 17.84 4.17 33.76
CA GLU A 139 19.05 3.82 33.02
C GLU A 139 18.73 3.16 31.68
N GLU A 140 19.52 3.42 30.65
CA GLU A 140 19.36 2.74 29.36
C GLU A 140 19.87 1.30 29.49
N VAL A 141 19.02 0.32 29.18
CA VAL A 141 19.34 -1.12 29.21
C VAL A 141 19.39 -1.74 27.81
N GLY A 142 18.99 -0.97 26.79
CA GLY A 142 18.94 -1.41 25.41
C GLY A 142 18.24 -0.39 24.53
N ARG A 143 17.88 -0.79 23.31
CA ARG A 143 17.15 0.04 22.36
C ARG A 143 16.31 -0.79 21.40
N LEU A 144 15.19 -0.23 20.95
CA LEU A 144 14.44 -0.74 19.81
C LEU A 144 15.00 -0.09 18.54
N VAL A 145 15.25 -0.90 17.52
CA VAL A 145 15.67 -0.39 16.21
C VAL A 145 14.63 -0.78 15.18
N ARG A 146 14.06 0.20 14.49
CA ARG A 146 13.03 0.04 13.46
C ARG A 146 13.63 0.37 12.10
N ARG A 147 13.57 -0.57 11.17
CA ARG A 147 14.15 -0.44 9.83
C ARG A 147 13.09 -0.67 8.75
N THR A 148 12.99 0.24 7.79
CA THR A 148 12.28 0.00 6.53
C THR A 148 13.29 -0.08 5.39
N GLU A 149 13.06 -0.98 4.45
CA GLU A 149 13.84 -1.04 3.21
C GLU A 149 13.34 -0.01 2.20
N ARG A 150 14.14 0.31 1.19
CA ARG A 150 13.69 1.16 0.09
C ARG A 150 12.57 0.45 -0.69
N ALA A 151 11.51 1.18 -1.02
CA ALA A 151 10.46 0.73 -1.93
C ALA A 151 10.20 1.81 -2.99
N ASP A 152 10.19 1.39 -4.25
CA ASP A 152 9.95 2.26 -5.40
C ASP A 152 8.66 1.83 -6.08
N GLY A 153 7.93 2.80 -6.62
CA GLY A 153 6.75 2.51 -7.41
C GLY A 153 6.36 3.63 -8.34
N VAL A 154 5.30 3.36 -9.08
CA VAL A 154 4.76 4.30 -10.05
C VAL A 154 3.25 4.20 -10.08
N LEU A 155 2.60 5.36 -10.16
CA LEU A 155 1.17 5.52 -10.38
C LEU A 155 0.96 6.09 -11.78
N ARG A 156 0.25 5.36 -12.65
CA ARG A 156 -0.10 5.80 -14.01
C ARG A 156 -1.60 5.98 -14.12
N LEU A 157 -2.02 7.10 -14.67
CA LEU A 157 -3.42 7.48 -14.87
C LEU A 157 -3.68 7.78 -16.33
N ARG A 158 -4.79 7.29 -16.86
CA ARG A 158 -5.26 7.58 -18.21
C ARG A 158 -6.78 7.68 -18.23
N ALA A 159 -7.33 8.64 -18.95
CA ALA A 159 -8.77 8.74 -19.16
C ALA A 159 -9.10 8.62 -20.66
N GLU A 160 -10.02 7.72 -20.99
CA GLU A 160 -10.51 7.55 -22.37
C GLU A 160 -11.97 7.99 -22.43
N GLN A 161 -12.28 8.93 -23.32
CA GLN A 161 -13.67 9.35 -23.52
C GLN A 161 -14.48 8.19 -24.08
N LEU A 162 -15.65 7.96 -23.49
CA LEU A 162 -16.60 6.94 -23.95
C LEU A 162 -17.41 7.48 -25.13
N ASP A 163 -17.72 6.61 -26.09
CA ASP A 163 -18.61 6.93 -27.22
C ASP A 163 -20.08 6.86 -26.77
N VAL A 164 -20.47 7.86 -25.97
CA VAL A 164 -21.82 8.00 -25.41
C VAL A 164 -22.25 9.48 -25.48
N PRO A 165 -23.57 9.80 -25.40
CA PRO A 165 -24.05 11.18 -25.48
C PRO A 165 -23.61 12.10 -24.33
N TYR A 166 -23.16 11.52 -23.22
CA TYR A 166 -22.72 12.24 -22.02
C TYR A 166 -21.20 12.44 -22.03
N ARG A 167 -20.72 13.45 -21.32
CA ARG A 167 -19.29 13.59 -21.05
C ARG A 167 -18.88 12.58 -19.97
N ALA A 168 -18.55 11.37 -20.42
CA ALA A 168 -18.13 10.26 -19.58
C ALA A 168 -16.80 9.68 -20.05
N PHE A 169 -15.99 9.22 -19.10
CA PHE A 169 -14.66 8.66 -19.34
C PHE A 169 -14.50 7.33 -18.63
N LYS A 170 -13.77 6.42 -19.25
CA LYS A 170 -13.15 5.28 -18.56
C LYS A 170 -11.80 5.75 -18.02
N LEU A 171 -11.68 5.82 -16.70
CA LEU A 171 -10.43 6.07 -16.00
C LEU A 171 -9.72 4.74 -15.76
N THR A 172 -8.46 4.64 -16.18
CA THR A 172 -7.56 3.53 -15.84
C THR A 172 -6.47 4.07 -14.92
N ALA A 173 -6.33 3.47 -13.74
CA ALA A 173 -5.26 3.74 -12.80
C ALA A 173 -4.44 2.46 -12.54
N VAL A 174 -3.12 2.54 -12.69
CA VAL A 174 -2.19 1.43 -12.46
C VAL A 174 -1.19 1.83 -11.38
N VAL A 175 -1.13 1.04 -10.32
CA VAL A 175 -0.09 1.13 -9.28
C VAL A 175 0.84 -0.05 -9.48
N GLU A 176 2.14 0.21 -9.60
CA GLU A 176 3.16 -0.81 -9.82
C GLU A 176 4.33 -0.60 -8.86
N ASN A 177 4.85 -1.71 -8.31
CA ASN A 177 6.12 -1.73 -7.61
C ASN A 177 7.26 -1.81 -8.64
N THR A 178 8.18 -0.86 -8.58
CA THR A 178 9.32 -0.73 -9.50
C THR A 178 10.66 -0.85 -8.78
N SER A 179 10.67 -1.43 -7.58
CA SER A 179 11.90 -1.64 -6.81
C SER A 179 12.89 -2.48 -7.62
N ASP A 180 14.15 -2.05 -7.66
CA ASP A 180 15.24 -2.70 -8.41
C ASP A 180 15.88 -3.87 -7.65
N TRP A 181 15.32 -4.24 -6.50
CA TRP A 181 15.81 -5.33 -5.67
C TRP A 181 15.72 -6.69 -6.37
N THR A 182 16.81 -7.43 -6.31
CA THR A 182 16.91 -8.81 -6.75
C THR A 182 17.15 -9.73 -5.54
N PRO A 183 16.52 -10.92 -5.49
CA PRO A 183 16.82 -11.93 -4.48
C PRO A 183 18.30 -12.30 -4.49
N GLY A 184 18.89 -12.50 -3.30
CA GLY A 184 20.22 -13.10 -3.17
C GLY A 184 20.23 -14.52 -3.73
N ALA A 185 21.32 -14.92 -4.38
CA ALA A 185 21.45 -16.24 -5.01
C ALA A 185 21.38 -17.43 -4.02
N ASP A 186 21.52 -17.14 -2.72
CA ASP A 186 21.47 -18.05 -1.59
C ASP A 186 20.11 -18.11 -0.89
N LEU A 187 19.17 -17.24 -1.23
CA LEU A 187 17.81 -17.26 -0.67
C LEU A 187 16.99 -18.38 -1.33
N ALA A 188 16.75 -19.46 -0.58
CA ALA A 188 15.94 -20.60 -1.01
C ALA A 188 14.62 -20.68 -0.22
N GLY A 189 13.52 -21.02 -0.92
CA GLY A 189 12.20 -21.17 -0.30
C GLY A 189 11.73 -19.87 0.38
N GLY A 190 10.80 -19.96 1.35
CA GLY A 190 10.11 -18.79 1.94
C GLY A 190 10.98 -17.70 2.59
N ALA A 191 12.29 -17.91 2.75
CA ALA A 191 13.23 -16.84 3.13
C ALA A 191 13.35 -15.74 2.06
N ASP A 192 13.00 -16.04 0.81
CA ASP A 192 12.97 -15.07 -0.29
C ASP A 192 11.80 -14.08 -0.18
N ARG A 193 10.62 -14.55 0.25
CA ARG A 193 9.44 -13.73 0.50
C ARG A 193 9.64 -12.77 1.66
N ASP A 194 10.24 -13.24 2.76
CA ASP A 194 10.57 -12.40 3.91
C ASP A 194 11.54 -11.27 3.53
N ALA A 195 12.41 -11.51 2.54
CA ALA A 195 13.30 -10.47 1.99
C ALA A 195 12.60 -9.53 0.99
N ALA A 196 11.57 -10.00 0.28
CA ALA A 196 10.79 -9.19 -0.66
C ALA A 196 9.78 -8.26 0.03
N LEU A 197 9.18 -8.69 1.15
CA LEU A 197 8.11 -7.99 1.85
C LEU A 197 8.48 -6.56 2.32
N PRO A 198 9.66 -6.29 2.92
CA PRO A 198 10.11 -4.93 3.27
C PRO A 198 10.19 -3.94 2.09
N ARG A 199 10.20 -4.46 0.86
CA ARG A 199 10.32 -3.71 -0.41
C ARG A 199 9.01 -3.72 -1.20
N SER A 200 7.94 -4.22 -0.60
CA SER A 200 6.63 -4.38 -1.22
C SER A 200 5.68 -3.25 -0.84
N LEU A 201 4.70 -2.97 -1.71
CA LEU A 201 3.55 -2.14 -1.37
C LEU A 201 2.47 -3.08 -0.81
N VAL A 202 2.41 -3.22 0.51
CA VAL A 202 1.52 -4.20 1.16
C VAL A 202 0.11 -3.61 1.29
N ALA A 203 -0.92 -4.38 0.93
CA ALA A 203 -2.31 -3.95 0.98
C ALA A 203 -2.52 -2.59 0.28
N ALA A 204 -2.09 -2.48 -0.97
CA ALA A 204 -2.16 -1.24 -1.72
C ALA A 204 -3.62 -0.85 -2.04
N HIS A 205 -4.14 0.20 -1.41
CA HIS A 205 -5.47 0.76 -1.64
C HIS A 205 -5.35 2.04 -2.46
N LEU A 206 -6.26 2.24 -3.40
CA LEU A 206 -6.33 3.47 -4.20
C LEU A 206 -7.64 4.20 -3.89
N LEU A 207 -7.53 5.45 -3.45
CA LEU A 207 -8.65 6.36 -3.31
C LEU A 207 -8.65 7.33 -4.49
N LEU A 208 -9.81 7.51 -5.10
CA LEU A 208 -10.03 8.41 -6.22
C LEU A 208 -11.14 9.38 -5.85
N GLY A 209 -10.92 10.67 -6.05
CA GLY A 209 -11.88 11.72 -5.74
C GLY A 209 -12.02 12.71 -6.89
N LEU A 210 -13.25 13.12 -7.23
CA LEU A 210 -13.49 14.18 -8.20
C LEU A 210 -13.88 15.47 -7.49
N SER A 211 -13.24 16.57 -7.85
CA SER A 211 -13.62 17.90 -7.33
C SER A 211 -15.00 18.35 -7.80
N ALA A 212 -15.46 17.82 -8.94
CA ALA A 212 -16.78 18.08 -9.50
C ALA A 212 -17.19 16.96 -10.48
N GLY A 213 -18.33 16.33 -10.25
CA GLY A 213 -18.81 15.20 -11.05
C GLY A 213 -19.08 13.98 -10.18
N SER A 214 -19.14 12.81 -10.82
CA SER A 214 -19.43 11.54 -10.15
C SER A 214 -18.71 10.37 -10.83
N PHE A 215 -18.37 9.36 -10.06
CA PHE A 215 -18.07 8.02 -10.53
C PHE A 215 -19.35 7.21 -10.65
N LEU A 216 -19.38 6.25 -11.57
CA LEU A 216 -20.50 5.32 -11.69
C LEU A 216 -20.26 4.08 -10.84
N SER A 217 -21.35 3.52 -10.30
CA SER A 217 -21.31 2.25 -9.60
C SER A 217 -20.85 1.13 -10.53
N MET A 218 -19.85 0.35 -10.10
CA MET A 218 -19.34 -0.79 -10.86
C MET A 218 -20.23 -2.02 -10.76
N THR A 219 -21.13 -2.06 -9.77
CA THR A 219 -22.04 -3.18 -9.50
C THR A 219 -23.47 -2.88 -9.92
N ASP A 220 -23.87 -1.61 -9.90
CA ASP A 220 -25.21 -1.15 -10.29
C ASP A 220 -25.12 0.12 -11.15
N PRO A 221 -24.50 0.05 -12.35
CA PRO A 221 -24.41 1.19 -13.23
C PRO A 221 -25.75 1.56 -13.87
N PRO A 222 -25.96 2.84 -14.24
CA PRO A 222 -27.12 3.23 -15.05
C PRO A 222 -27.12 2.47 -16.38
N GLU A 223 -28.31 2.28 -16.97
CA GLU A 223 -28.51 1.42 -18.14
C GLU A 223 -27.56 1.77 -19.31
N TRP A 224 -27.39 3.06 -19.58
CA TRP A 224 -26.51 3.54 -20.66
C TRP A 224 -25.03 3.16 -20.46
N ALA A 225 -24.59 3.00 -19.20
CA ALA A 225 -23.20 2.73 -18.87
C ALA A 225 -22.88 1.24 -18.71
N ARG A 226 -23.89 0.35 -18.72
CA ARG A 226 -23.72 -1.09 -18.48
C ARG A 226 -22.66 -1.72 -19.38
N ALA A 227 -22.68 -1.40 -20.67
CA ALA A 227 -21.69 -1.89 -21.62
C ALA A 227 -20.28 -1.39 -21.29
N SER A 228 -20.13 -0.09 -20.99
CA SER A 228 -18.84 0.51 -20.66
C SER A 228 -18.24 -0.07 -19.38
N VAL A 229 -19.06 -0.20 -18.32
CA VAL A 229 -18.65 -0.82 -17.05
C VAL A 229 -18.27 -2.29 -17.25
N ALA A 230 -18.99 -3.05 -18.08
CA ALA A 230 -18.67 -4.44 -18.38
C ALA A 230 -17.31 -4.62 -19.09
N THR A 231 -16.79 -3.59 -19.75
CA THR A 231 -15.45 -3.63 -20.36
C THR A 231 -14.31 -3.29 -19.40
N CYS A 232 -14.61 -2.80 -18.19
CA CYS A 232 -13.61 -2.46 -17.20
C CYS A 232 -12.95 -3.74 -16.65
N ALA A 233 -11.61 -3.77 -16.70
CA ALA A 233 -10.78 -4.91 -16.31
C ALA A 233 -9.97 -4.58 -15.05
N ASN A 234 -10.63 -4.70 -13.90
CA ASN A 234 -9.98 -4.56 -12.59
C ASN A 234 -9.09 -5.78 -12.30
N ARG A 235 -7.83 -5.54 -11.90
CA ARG A 235 -6.83 -6.59 -11.59
C ARG A 235 -6.28 -6.39 -10.19
N HIS A 236 -6.43 -7.41 -9.35
CA HIS A 236 -5.94 -7.46 -7.97
C HIS A 236 -6.54 -6.36 -7.07
N THR A 237 -7.72 -5.87 -7.44
CA THR A 237 -8.42 -4.77 -6.78
C THR A 237 -9.91 -4.76 -7.15
N TRP A 238 -10.73 -4.20 -6.28
CA TRP A 238 -12.18 -4.07 -6.41
C TRP A 238 -12.61 -2.62 -6.10
N PRO A 239 -12.86 -1.80 -7.13
CA PRO A 239 -13.38 -0.45 -6.93
C PRO A 239 -14.85 -0.44 -6.52
N VAL A 240 -15.14 0.31 -5.45
CA VAL A 240 -16.49 0.60 -4.98
C VAL A 240 -16.66 2.09 -4.72
N LEU A 241 -17.87 2.60 -4.88
CA LEU A 241 -18.19 3.96 -4.43
C LEU A 241 -18.00 4.04 -2.91
N ALA A 242 -17.43 5.13 -2.45
CA ALA A 242 -17.20 5.44 -1.05
C ALA A 242 -17.68 6.85 -0.72
N GLY A 243 -17.78 7.17 0.56
CA GLY A 243 -18.30 8.45 1.05
C GLY A 243 -19.65 8.35 1.75
N GLU A 244 -20.27 9.49 1.99
CA GLU A 244 -21.59 9.56 2.63
C GLU A 244 -22.68 8.93 1.74
N PRO A 245 -23.77 8.40 2.33
CA PRO A 245 -24.89 7.87 1.55
C PRO A 245 -25.40 8.89 0.51
N GLY A 246 -25.43 8.48 -0.77
CA GLY A 246 -25.84 9.35 -1.88
C GLY A 246 -24.70 10.16 -2.53
N SER A 247 -23.50 10.15 -1.94
CA SER A 247 -22.29 10.64 -2.61
C SER A 247 -21.78 9.61 -3.63
N SER A 248 -21.15 10.11 -4.69
CA SER A 248 -20.57 9.30 -5.76
C SER A 248 -19.29 9.94 -6.32
N ASP A 249 -18.73 10.91 -5.61
CA ASP A 249 -17.53 11.64 -5.97
C ASP A 249 -16.24 10.96 -5.48
N ILE A 250 -16.35 9.88 -4.69
CA ILE A 250 -15.23 9.10 -4.19
C ILE A 250 -15.37 7.62 -4.57
N VAL A 251 -14.25 7.02 -5.00
CA VAL A 251 -14.08 5.58 -5.15
C VAL A 251 -12.96 5.11 -4.23
N LEU A 252 -13.18 3.97 -3.57
CA LEU A 252 -12.15 3.18 -2.93
C LEU A 252 -11.93 1.91 -3.74
N SER A 253 -10.72 1.73 -4.27
CA SER A 253 -10.26 0.48 -4.89
C SER A 253 -9.39 -0.27 -3.88
N SER A 254 -9.94 -1.34 -3.33
CA SER A 254 -9.27 -2.18 -2.34
C SER A 254 -8.92 -3.55 -2.94
N PRO A 255 -7.78 -4.16 -2.57
CA PRO A 255 -7.42 -5.51 -2.97
C PRO A 255 -8.38 -6.60 -2.46
#